data_AF-A0A6N2N0I2-F1
#
_entry.id   AF-A0A6N2N0I2-F1
#
_cell.length_a   1.000
_cell.length_b   1.000
_cell.length_c   1.000
_cell.angle_alpha   90.00
_cell.angle_beta   90.00
_cell.angle_gamma   90.00
#
_symmetry.space_group_name_H-M   'P 1'
#
loop_
_entity.id
_entity.type
_entity.pdbx_description
1 polymer ?
#
loop_
_entity_poly.entity_id
_entity_poly.type
_entity_poly.pdbx_seq_one_letter_code
_entity_poly.pdbx_strand_id
1 'polypeptide(L)'
;METTRSPHQPPDDENLVTVLSIDGGGIRGIIPGTILAFLESELQKLDGEDARLADYFDVISGTSTGGLVTAMLTAPNERNRPLFAAKDIIAFYLDNSPKIFPQKWTPFAAASTLVKALKGPKYDGKYLHSIVKEKLGEKRLHETLTNVVIPTFDIKYLQPAIFSSYQVR
;
A
#
# COMPACT_ATOMS: atom_id res chain seq x y z
N MET A 1 15.36 33.87 5.57
CA MET A 1 13.91 33.61 5.53
C MET A 1 13.76 32.20 5.00
N GLU A 2 13.42 31.25 5.86
CA GLU A 2 13.15 29.86 5.44
C GLU A 2 11.90 29.85 4.58
N THR A 3 12.07 29.59 3.30
CA THR A 3 10.96 29.33 2.38
C THR A 3 10.37 27.97 2.72
N THR A 4 9.14 27.96 3.21
CA THR A 4 8.34 26.76 3.36
C THR A 4 8.22 26.06 2.01
N ARG A 5 8.78 24.85 1.90
CA ARG A 5 8.73 24.02 0.70
C ARG A 5 7.27 23.77 0.31
N SER A 6 6.91 24.16 -0.90
CA SER A 6 5.68 23.69 -1.55
C SER A 6 5.81 22.18 -1.79
N PRO A 7 4.76 21.36 -1.60
CA PRO A 7 4.78 19.93 -1.94
C PRO A 7 5.01 19.65 -3.44
N HIS A 8 5.21 20.68 -4.26
CA HIS A 8 5.20 20.62 -5.71
C HIS A 8 6.40 21.30 -6.39
N GLN A 9 7.43 21.71 -5.64
CA GLN A 9 8.67 22.15 -6.28
C GLN A 9 9.64 20.98 -6.43
N PRO A 10 10.09 20.67 -7.67
CA PRO A 10 11.15 19.70 -7.88
C PRO A 10 12.44 20.18 -7.18
N PRO A 11 13.32 19.28 -6.70
CA PRO A 11 14.46 19.64 -5.88
C PRO A 11 15.49 20.47 -6.67
N ASP A 12 15.88 21.61 -6.12
CA ASP A 12 17.00 22.43 -6.59
C ASP A 12 18.36 21.78 -6.23
N ASP A 13 18.65 20.65 -6.89
CA ASP A 13 19.97 20.17 -7.30
C ASP A 13 19.73 19.22 -8.49
N GLU A 14 19.54 19.84 -9.66
CA GLU A 14 19.16 19.32 -10.98
C GLU A 14 18.64 17.85 -11.06
N ASN A 15 17.33 17.70 -10.77
CA ASN A 15 16.38 16.79 -11.45
C ASN A 15 16.41 15.27 -11.13
N LEU A 16 16.65 14.87 -9.89
CA LEU A 16 16.39 13.48 -9.47
C LEU A 16 14.91 13.26 -9.12
N VAL A 17 14.29 12.26 -9.75
CA VAL A 17 12.95 11.77 -9.39
C VAL A 17 13.09 10.52 -8.52
N THR A 18 12.50 10.53 -7.33
CA THR A 18 12.56 9.40 -6.40
C THR A 18 11.34 8.50 -6.55
N VAL A 19 11.58 7.22 -6.84
CA VAL A 19 10.51 6.23 -7.03
C VAL A 19 10.69 5.07 -6.07
N LEU A 20 9.65 4.80 -5.28
CA LEU A 20 9.53 3.58 -4.48
C LEU A 20 8.59 2.61 -5.17
N SER A 21 9.03 1.38 -5.45
CA SER A 21 8.19 0.32 -6.04
C SER A 21 8.13 -0.89 -5.11
N ILE A 22 6.91 -1.34 -4.82
CA ILE A 22 6.64 -2.42 -3.86
C ILE A 22 5.94 -3.59 -4.56
N ASP A 23 6.61 -4.73 -4.58
CA ASP A 23 6.10 -5.94 -5.21
C ASP A 23 4.89 -6.55 -4.47
N GLY A 24 4.12 -7.34 -5.22
CA GLY A 24 3.06 -8.17 -4.66
C GLY A 24 3.61 -9.42 -3.95
N GLY A 25 2.78 -10.05 -3.11
CA GLY A 25 3.22 -11.28 -2.43
C GLY A 25 2.25 -11.91 -1.43
N GLY A 26 1.00 -11.46 -1.39
CA GLY A 26 0.04 -11.88 -0.37
C GLY A 26 0.56 -11.54 1.03
N ILE A 27 0.60 -12.52 1.93
CA ILE A 27 1.12 -12.38 3.29
C ILE A 27 2.60 -11.96 3.36
N ARG A 28 3.38 -12.20 2.29
CA ARG A 28 4.79 -11.83 2.25
C ARG A 28 5.02 -10.32 2.21
N GLY A 29 3.96 -9.50 2.18
CA GLY A 29 4.03 -8.05 2.40
C GLY A 29 4.72 -7.63 3.69
N ILE A 30 4.82 -8.53 4.68
CA ILE A 30 5.65 -8.34 5.88
C ILE A 30 7.11 -8.10 5.51
N ILE A 31 7.66 -8.75 4.47
CA ILE A 31 9.06 -8.61 4.07
C ILE A 31 9.37 -7.17 3.63
N PRO A 32 8.72 -6.59 2.59
CA PRO A 32 8.93 -5.19 2.26
C PRO A 32 8.48 -4.27 3.40
N GLY A 33 7.43 -4.61 4.16
CA GLY A 33 7.01 -3.83 5.33
C GLY A 33 8.13 -3.65 6.37
N THR A 34 8.91 -4.70 6.65
CA THR A 34 10.07 -4.63 7.55
C THR A 34 11.17 -3.73 7.01
N ILE A 35 11.48 -3.82 5.70
CA ILE A 35 12.50 -2.99 5.06
C ILE A 35 12.08 -1.51 5.09
N LEU A 36 10.80 -1.23 4.78
CA LEU A 36 10.24 0.12 4.80
C LEU A 36 10.20 0.71 6.21
N ALA A 37 9.86 -0.09 7.22
CA ALA A 37 9.90 0.34 8.61
C ALA A 37 11.32 0.72 9.06
N PHE A 38 12.32 -0.06 8.64
CA PHE A 38 13.72 0.28 8.90
C PHE A 38 14.13 1.56 8.18
N LEU A 39 13.86 1.67 6.87
CA LEU A 39 14.17 2.87 6.08
C LEU A 39 13.54 4.13 6.67
N GLU A 40 12.25 4.11 7.00
CA GLU A 40 11.57 5.25 7.60
C GLU A 40 12.18 5.61 8.97
N SER A 41 12.61 4.63 9.75
CA SER A 41 13.28 4.88 11.04
C SER A 41 14.66 5.53 10.87
N GLU A 42 15.42 5.19 9.82
CA GLU A 42 16.70 5.86 9.54
C GLU A 42 16.48 7.31 9.07
N LEU A 43 15.46 7.56 8.25
CA LEU A 43 15.06 8.92 7.86
C LEU A 43 14.62 9.75 9.08
N GLN A 44 13.88 9.15 10.00
CA GLN A 44 13.45 9.82 11.25
C GLN A 44 14.62 10.19 12.17
N LYS A 45 15.72 9.40 12.17
CA LYS A 45 16.94 9.77 12.91
C LYS A 45 17.64 10.99 12.31
N LEU A 46 17.51 11.19 11.01
CA LEU A 46 18.15 12.30 10.29
C LEU A 46 17.30 13.57 10.37
N ASP A 47 16.00 13.46 10.12
CA ASP A 47 15.13 14.62 9.86
C ASP A 47 13.98 14.78 10.89
N GLY A 48 13.89 13.88 11.88
CA GLY A 48 12.95 13.96 12.99
C GLY A 48 11.80 12.93 12.94
N GLU A 49 11.13 12.73 14.07
CA GLU A 49 10.14 11.66 14.27
C GLU A 49 8.90 11.75 13.36
N ASP A 50 8.61 12.94 12.83
CA ASP A 50 7.48 13.20 11.93
C ASP A 50 7.78 12.85 10.47
N ALA A 51 9.03 12.56 10.11
CA ALA A 51 9.43 12.14 8.77
C ALA A 51 8.71 10.85 8.35
N ARG A 52 8.19 10.83 7.11
CA ARG A 52 7.49 9.69 6.51
C ARG A 52 7.99 9.43 5.11
N LEU A 53 7.88 8.19 4.65
CA LEU A 53 8.31 7.82 3.29
C LEU A 53 7.68 8.70 2.18
N ALA A 54 6.43 9.12 2.35
CA ALA A 54 5.73 10.00 1.40
C ALA A 54 6.36 11.40 1.26
N ASP A 55 7.25 11.81 2.17
CA ASP A 55 7.97 13.10 2.10
C ASP A 55 9.19 13.05 1.19
N TYR A 56 9.71 11.84 0.93
CA TYR A 56 10.97 11.62 0.21
C TYR A 56 10.78 11.03 -1.18
N PHE A 57 9.63 10.39 -1.44
CA PHE A 57 9.34 9.72 -2.70
C PHE A 57 8.30 10.50 -3.52
N ASP A 58 8.71 10.98 -4.70
CA ASP A 58 7.84 11.65 -5.67
C ASP A 58 6.77 10.72 -6.24
N VAL A 59 7.07 9.41 -6.29
CA VAL A 59 6.16 8.35 -6.73
C VAL A 59 6.28 7.14 -5.81
N ILE A 60 5.14 6.61 -5.36
CA ILE A 60 5.05 5.31 -4.70
C ILE A 60 4.16 4.38 -5.53
N SER A 61 4.74 3.28 -5.99
CA SER A 61 4.12 2.26 -6.84
C SER A 61 3.96 0.96 -6.05
N GLY A 62 2.88 0.24 -6.32
CA GLY A 62 2.77 -1.11 -5.77
C GLY A 62 1.69 -1.98 -6.39
N THR A 63 2.00 -3.27 -6.51
CA THR A 63 1.09 -4.27 -7.08
C THR A 63 0.53 -5.18 -6.00
N SER A 64 -0.78 -5.48 -6.03
CA SER A 64 -1.43 -6.37 -5.06
C SER A 64 -1.19 -5.89 -3.62
N THR A 65 -0.63 -6.73 -2.74
CA THR A 65 -0.13 -6.38 -1.41
C THR A 65 0.71 -5.08 -1.40
N GLY A 66 1.61 -4.88 -2.37
CA GLY A 66 2.38 -3.65 -2.47
C GLY A 66 1.51 -2.42 -2.80
N GLY A 67 0.42 -2.60 -3.54
CA GLY A 67 -0.56 -1.55 -3.80
C GLY A 67 -1.38 -1.19 -2.56
N LEU A 68 -1.69 -2.18 -1.72
CA LEU A 68 -2.28 -1.94 -0.40
C LEU A 68 -1.33 -1.14 0.49
N VAL A 69 -0.05 -1.53 0.56
CA VAL A 69 0.98 -0.79 1.30
C VAL A 69 1.14 0.63 0.76
N THR A 70 1.14 0.80 -0.56
CA THR A 70 1.16 2.11 -1.21
C THR A 70 0.01 2.98 -0.71
N ALA A 71 -1.23 2.49 -0.76
CA ALA A 71 -2.39 3.22 -0.28
C ALA A 71 -2.30 3.56 1.22
N MET A 72 -1.77 2.67 2.06
CA MET A 72 -1.56 2.93 3.49
C MET A 72 -0.55 4.07 3.72
N LEU A 73 0.55 4.09 2.97
CA LEU A 73 1.61 5.08 3.13
C LEU A 73 1.27 6.45 2.53
N THR A 74 0.29 6.53 1.61
CA THR A 74 -0.01 7.77 0.87
C THR A 74 -1.38 8.36 1.15
N ALA A 75 -2.29 7.62 1.79
CA ALA A 75 -3.60 8.16 2.16
C ALA A 75 -3.44 9.23 3.27
N PRO A 76 -4.01 10.44 3.13
CA PRO A 76 -3.88 11.50 4.12
C PRO A 76 -4.76 11.25 5.34
N ASN A 77 -4.31 11.63 6.53
CA ASN A 77 -5.17 11.80 7.70
C ASN A 77 -5.72 13.24 7.76
N GLU A 78 -6.45 13.58 8.82
CA GLU A 78 -7.05 14.92 9.01
C GLU A 78 -6.02 16.06 9.07
N ARG A 79 -4.75 15.74 9.33
CA ARG A 79 -3.63 16.70 9.37
C ARG A 79 -2.81 16.69 8.08
N ASN A 80 -3.33 16.09 7.01
CA ASN A 80 -2.63 15.95 5.73
C ASN A 80 -1.25 15.26 5.85
N ARG A 81 -1.16 14.26 6.72
CA ARG A 81 0.01 13.37 6.89
C ARG A 81 -0.39 11.92 6.57
N PRO A 82 0.54 11.02 6.25
CA PRO A 82 0.22 9.61 6.02
C PRO A 82 -0.61 9.00 7.16
N LEU A 83 -1.65 8.25 6.81
CA LEU A 83 -2.53 7.59 7.78
C LEU A 83 -1.78 6.50 8.57
N PHE A 84 -0.75 5.91 7.96
CA PHE A 84 0.10 4.89 8.56
C PHE A 84 1.57 5.31 8.48
N ALA A 85 2.33 5.01 9.53
CA ALA A 85 3.79 4.91 9.45
C ALA A 85 4.17 3.54 8.86
N ALA A 86 5.38 3.43 8.31
CA ALA A 86 5.86 2.19 7.70
C ALA A 86 5.90 1.02 8.69
N LYS A 87 6.19 1.28 9.97
CA LYS A 87 6.13 0.26 11.05
C LYS A 87 4.74 -0.36 11.24
N ASP A 88 3.67 0.38 10.93
CA ASP A 88 2.29 -0.07 11.13
C ASP A 88 1.87 -1.12 10.09
N ILE A 89 2.61 -1.23 8.98
CA ILE A 89 2.39 -2.25 7.94
C ILE A 89 2.54 -3.66 8.53
N ILE A 90 3.55 -3.87 9.38
CA ILE A 90 3.82 -5.17 10.00
C ILE A 90 2.66 -5.56 10.92
N ALA A 91 2.24 -4.64 11.80
CA ALA A 91 1.12 -4.83 12.70
C ALA A 91 -0.18 -5.14 11.92
N PHE A 92 -0.45 -4.39 10.85
CA PHE A 92 -1.57 -4.65 9.97
C PHE A 92 -1.58 -6.09 9.44
N TYR A 93 -0.45 -6.59 8.94
CA TYR A 93 -0.41 -7.97 8.45
C TYR A 93 -0.55 -8.99 9.58
N LEU A 94 0.11 -8.80 10.72
CA LEU A 94 0.00 -9.75 11.84
C LEU A 94 -1.45 -9.89 12.32
N ASP A 95 -2.17 -8.77 12.46
CA ASP A 95 -3.52 -8.74 13.02
C ASP A 95 -4.61 -9.20 12.04
N ASN A 96 -4.42 -8.93 10.74
CA ASN A 96 -5.47 -9.10 9.73
C ASN A 96 -5.26 -10.33 8.86
N SER A 97 -4.03 -10.82 8.70
CA SER A 97 -3.76 -11.92 7.75
C SER A 97 -4.44 -13.25 8.07
N PRO A 98 -4.61 -13.67 9.34
CA PRO A 98 -5.40 -14.87 9.65
C PRO A 98 -6.87 -14.76 9.21
N LYS A 99 -7.40 -13.54 9.12
CA LYS A 99 -8.79 -13.25 8.72
C LYS A 99 -8.92 -13.00 7.22
N ILE A 100 -7.89 -12.44 6.59
CA ILE A 100 -7.78 -12.28 5.12
C ILE A 100 -7.56 -13.66 4.47
N PHE A 101 -6.71 -14.49 5.06
CA PHE A 101 -6.31 -15.80 4.55
C PHE A 101 -6.62 -16.94 5.54
N PRO A 102 -7.91 -17.15 5.91
CA PRO A 102 -8.27 -18.14 6.93
C PRO A 102 -7.85 -19.55 6.53
N GLN A 103 -7.02 -20.17 7.37
CA GLN A 103 -6.66 -21.57 7.25
C GLN A 103 -7.64 -22.41 8.07
N LYS A 104 -8.61 -23.03 7.39
CA LYS A 104 -9.50 -24.01 8.03
C LYS A 104 -8.79 -25.36 8.02
N TRP A 105 -8.30 -25.81 9.16
CA TRP A 105 -7.81 -27.18 9.29
C TRP A 105 -9.00 -28.14 9.28
N THR A 106 -9.03 -29.05 8.30
CA THR A 106 -9.96 -30.18 8.25
C THR A 106 -9.17 -31.47 7.99
N PRO A 107 -9.55 -32.61 8.59
CA PRO A 107 -8.83 -33.88 8.44
C PRO A 107 -8.81 -34.42 6.99
N PHE A 108 -9.58 -33.83 6.07
CA PHE A 108 -9.58 -34.12 4.63
C PHE A 108 -9.19 -32.90 3.77
N ALA A 109 -8.32 -32.03 4.28
CA ALA A 109 -7.97 -30.74 3.65
C ALA A 109 -7.62 -30.86 2.16
N ALA A 110 -6.85 -31.87 1.75
CA ALA A 110 -6.44 -32.08 0.36
C ALA A 110 -7.64 -32.30 -0.59
N ALA A 111 -8.54 -33.23 -0.26
CA ALA A 111 -9.74 -33.50 -1.06
C ALA A 111 -10.69 -32.30 -1.08
N SER A 112 -10.84 -31.60 0.05
CA SER A 112 -11.71 -30.41 0.15
C SER A 112 -11.17 -29.21 -0.63
N THR A 113 -9.84 -29.10 -0.79
CA THR A 113 -9.21 -28.02 -1.55
C THR A 113 -9.43 -28.19 -3.04
N LEU A 114 -9.38 -29.44 -3.54
CA LEU A 114 -9.63 -29.77 -4.94
C LEU A 114 -11.07 -29.44 -5.37
N VAL A 115 -12.05 -29.81 -4.53
CA VAL A 115 -13.47 -29.51 -4.78
C VAL A 115 -13.75 -28.00 -4.71
N LYS A 116 -13.08 -27.27 -3.81
CA LYS A 116 -13.21 -25.81 -3.71
C LYS A 116 -12.62 -25.07 -4.91
N ALA A 117 -11.50 -25.55 -5.46
CA ALA A 117 -10.89 -24.95 -6.65
C ALA A 117 -11.84 -24.94 -7.86
N LEU A 118 -12.78 -25.88 -7.92
CA LEU A 118 -13.80 -25.97 -8.99
C LEU A 118 -15.02 -25.06 -8.76
N LYS A 119 -15.19 -24.48 -7.56
CA LYS A 119 -16.38 -23.69 -7.19
C LYS A 119 -16.13 -22.19 -7.04
N GLY A 120 -14.88 -21.72 -7.19
CA GLY A 120 -14.55 -20.30 -7.11
C GLY A 120 -13.20 -20.03 -6.43
N PRO A 121 -12.94 -18.77 -6.05
CA PRO A 121 -11.68 -18.39 -5.42
C PRO A 121 -11.53 -19.05 -4.04
N LYS A 122 -10.27 -19.26 -3.62
CA LYS A 122 -9.93 -19.83 -2.31
C LYS A 122 -10.45 -18.99 -1.13
N TYR A 123 -10.58 -17.68 -1.34
CA TYR A 123 -11.04 -16.70 -0.37
C TYR A 123 -12.13 -15.82 -1.01
N ASP A 124 -13.16 -15.45 -0.24
CA ASP A 124 -14.30 -14.67 -0.75
C ASP A 124 -14.02 -13.15 -0.84
N GLY A 125 -12.89 -12.69 -0.28
CA GLY A 125 -12.46 -11.30 -0.29
C GLY A 125 -13.25 -10.34 0.61
N LYS A 126 -14.30 -10.81 1.30
CA LYS A 126 -15.20 -9.93 2.07
C LYS A 126 -14.49 -9.20 3.19
N TYR A 127 -13.68 -9.94 3.96
CA TYR A 127 -12.92 -9.36 5.08
C TYR A 127 -11.87 -8.36 4.60
N LEU A 128 -11.16 -8.67 3.51
CA LEU A 128 -10.18 -7.77 2.92
C LEU A 128 -10.84 -6.46 2.47
N HIS A 129 -11.99 -6.55 1.80
CA HIS A 129 -12.74 -5.35 1.39
C HIS A 129 -13.20 -4.52 2.59
N SER A 130 -13.73 -5.16 3.63
CA SER A 130 -14.21 -4.44 4.82
C SER A 130 -13.09 -3.74 5.57
N ILE A 131 -11.94 -4.39 5.78
CA ILE A 131 -10.83 -3.78 6.52
C ILE A 131 -10.18 -2.64 5.72
N VAL A 132 -10.07 -2.75 4.40
CA VAL A 132 -9.57 -1.66 3.56
C VAL A 132 -10.53 -0.46 3.62
N LYS A 133 -11.85 -0.69 3.54
CA LYS A 133 -12.85 0.36 3.69
C LYS A 133 -12.81 1.01 5.07
N GLU A 134 -12.65 0.22 6.14
CA GLU A 134 -12.50 0.74 7.51
C GLU A 134 -11.26 1.64 7.63
N LYS A 135 -10.11 1.22 7.08
CA LYS A 135 -8.85 1.96 7.22
C LYS A 135 -8.76 3.19 6.32
N LEU A 136 -9.21 3.11 5.07
CA LEU A 136 -9.07 4.21 4.11
C LEU A 136 -10.30 5.13 4.09
N GLY A 137 -11.46 4.65 4.54
CA GLY A 137 -12.72 5.38 4.47
C GLY A 137 -13.13 5.65 3.01
N GLU A 138 -13.58 6.87 2.74
CA GLU A 138 -14.07 7.30 1.42
C GLU A 138 -13.00 8.06 0.61
N LYS A 139 -11.72 7.94 1.00
CA LYS A 139 -10.60 8.63 0.33
C LYS A 139 -10.44 8.19 -1.12
N ARG A 140 -10.05 9.13 -1.96
CA ARG A 140 -9.88 8.98 -3.40
C ARG A 140 -8.45 9.21 -3.83
N LEU A 141 -8.11 8.76 -5.03
CA LEU A 141 -6.74 8.82 -5.57
C LEU A 141 -6.18 10.25 -5.64
N HIS A 142 -6.99 11.25 -5.97
CA HIS A 142 -6.51 12.64 -6.04
C HIS A 142 -6.07 13.20 -4.67
N GLU A 143 -6.55 12.61 -3.57
CA GLU A 143 -6.22 13.02 -2.20
C GLU A 143 -4.90 12.40 -1.70
N THR A 144 -4.30 11.46 -2.44
CA THR A 144 -3.00 10.88 -2.05
C THR A 144 -1.92 11.96 -1.88
N LEU A 145 -1.01 11.77 -0.93
CA LEU A 145 -0.01 12.78 -0.56
C LEU A 145 1.13 12.90 -1.58
N THR A 146 1.43 11.83 -2.29
CA THR A 146 2.40 11.78 -3.40
C THR A 146 1.79 11.04 -4.59
N ASN A 147 2.44 11.04 -5.75
CA ASN A 147 1.90 10.33 -6.90
C ASN A 147 1.90 8.82 -6.63
N VAL A 148 0.78 8.15 -6.91
CA VAL A 148 0.74 6.69 -6.84
C VAL A 148 0.57 6.04 -8.21
N VAL A 149 1.04 4.79 -8.30
CA VAL A 149 0.80 3.91 -9.45
C VAL A 149 0.41 2.53 -8.93
N ILE A 150 -0.87 2.18 -9.06
CA ILE A 150 -1.42 0.90 -8.58
C ILE A 150 -2.03 0.15 -9.78
N PRO A 151 -1.30 -0.80 -10.39
CA PRO A 151 -1.77 -1.53 -11.55
C PRO A 151 -2.80 -2.61 -11.18
N THR A 152 -3.77 -2.79 -12.07
CA THR A 152 -4.78 -3.85 -12.05
C THR A 152 -5.01 -4.36 -13.48
N PHE A 153 -5.86 -5.37 -13.65
CA PHE A 153 -6.22 -5.88 -14.97
C PHE A 153 -7.74 -5.93 -15.12
N ASP A 154 -8.26 -5.28 -16.16
CA ASP A 154 -9.69 -5.29 -16.47
C ASP A 154 -10.01 -6.52 -17.31
N ILE A 155 -10.70 -7.50 -16.71
CA ILE A 155 -11.07 -8.75 -17.39
C ILE A 155 -12.19 -8.58 -18.43
N LYS A 156 -12.95 -7.48 -18.39
CA LYS A 156 -14.00 -7.20 -19.36
C LYS A 156 -13.40 -6.72 -20.68
N TYR A 157 -12.38 -5.88 -20.60
CA TYR A 157 -11.71 -5.32 -21.78
C TYR A 157 -10.36 -5.97 -22.10
N LEU A 158 -9.92 -6.94 -21.28
CA LEU A 158 -8.67 -7.69 -21.43
C LEU A 158 -7.43 -6.79 -21.55
N GLN A 159 -7.37 -5.72 -20.74
CA GLN A 159 -6.28 -4.76 -20.76
C GLN A 159 -5.82 -4.38 -19.35
N PRO A 160 -4.58 -3.91 -19.18
CA PRO A 160 -4.16 -3.28 -17.94
C PRO A 160 -5.02 -2.06 -17.63
N ALA A 161 -5.40 -1.90 -16.37
CA ALA A 161 -6.02 -0.69 -15.85
C ALA A 161 -5.14 -0.17 -14.71
N ILE A 162 -4.57 1.02 -14.89
CA ILE A 162 -3.64 1.62 -13.93
C ILE A 162 -4.34 2.73 -13.18
N PHE A 163 -4.41 2.62 -11.86
CA PHE A 163 -4.87 3.71 -11.01
C PHE A 163 -3.67 4.59 -10.68
N SER A 164 -3.63 5.79 -11.24
CA SER A 164 -2.57 6.76 -10.98
C SER A 164 -3.13 8.12 -10.58
N SER A 165 -2.55 8.72 -9.54
CA SER A 165 -2.90 10.08 -9.11
C SER A 165 -2.58 11.12 -10.18
N TYR A 166 -1.61 10.85 -11.05
CA TYR A 166 -1.23 11.74 -12.14
C TYR A 166 -2.35 11.91 -13.18
N GLN A 167 -3.22 10.91 -13.35
CA GLN A 167 -4.32 10.95 -14.32
C GLN A 167 -5.59 11.63 -13.79
N VAL A 168 -5.65 11.93 -12.49
CA VAL A 168 -6.86 12.43 -11.80
C VAL A 168 -6.63 13.75 -11.07
N ARG A 169 -5.45 14.35 -11.23
CA ARG A 169 -5.08 15.67 -10.70
C ARG A 169 -5.15 16.72 -11.81
#